data_AF-A0A1J6JUT4-F1
#
_entry.id   AF-A0A1J6JUT4-F1
#
_cell.length_a   1.000
_cell.length_b   1.000
_cell.length_c   1.000
_cell.angle_alpha   90.00
_cell.angle_beta   90.00
_cell.angle_gamma   90.00
#
_symmetry.space_group_name_H-M   'P 1'
#
loop_
_entity.id
_entity.type
_entity.pdbx_description
1 polymer ?
#
loop_
_entity_poly.entity_id
_entity_poly.type
_entity_poly.pdbx_seq_one_letter_code
_entity_poly.pdbx_strand_id
1 'polypeptide(L)'
;MGYRKRLGVERVLMKSTKNIRRIRGWRRSRMSCVLNDDLQQQQDKVVKLQRLIPGARQLHSHQLLLQTANYIMQLKLQIHVLQSLLVFSSSPDHHHAC
;
A
#
# COMPACT_ATOMS: atom_id res chain seq x y z
N MET A 1 64.79 5.29 40.26
CA MET A 1 64.35 4.66 38.99
C MET A 1 62.91 5.07 38.71
N GLY A 2 62.66 5.74 37.59
CA GLY A 2 61.36 6.33 37.27
C GLY A 2 60.53 5.47 36.33
N TYR A 3 59.27 5.22 36.67
CA TYR A 3 58.31 4.54 35.81
C TYR A 3 57.35 5.57 35.21
N ARG A 4 57.53 5.84 33.92
CA ARG A 4 56.75 6.80 33.12
C ARG A 4 55.60 6.03 32.42
N LYS A 5 54.39 6.27 32.91
CA LYS A 5 53.08 6.29 32.21
C LYS A 5 52.99 5.54 30.86
N ARG A 6 52.25 4.41 30.82
CA ARG A 6 51.60 3.87 29.59
C ARG A 6 50.17 3.42 29.89
N LEU A 7 49.22 4.35 30.02
CA LEU A 7 47.78 4.06 30.19
C LEU A 7 46.89 4.90 29.23
N GLY A 8 47.44 5.28 28.08
CA GLY A 8 46.79 6.19 27.12
C GLY A 8 46.12 5.52 25.91
N VAL A 9 46.61 4.35 25.45
CA VAL A 9 46.30 3.86 24.11
C VAL A 9 45.12 2.86 24.07
N GLU A 10 44.95 2.03 25.09
CA GLU A 10 43.86 1.03 25.13
C GLU A 10 42.45 1.66 25.21
N ARG A 11 42.32 2.79 25.90
CA ARG A 11 41.02 3.48 26.02
C ARG A 11 40.55 4.13 24.72
N VAL A 12 41.45 4.36 23.76
CA VAL A 12 41.10 4.92 22.44
C VAL A 12 40.63 3.80 21.50
N LEU A 13 41.29 2.64 21.53
CA LEU A 13 40.94 1.50 20.68
C LEU A 13 39.58 0.88 21.06
N MET A 14 39.26 0.79 22.35
CA MET A 14 37.96 0.28 22.83
C MET A 14 36.76 1.20 22.56
N LYS A 15 36.98 2.50 22.33
CA LYS A 15 35.91 3.45 21.98
C LYS A 15 35.52 3.39 20.50
N SER A 16 36.48 3.05 19.63
CA SER A 16 36.26 2.96 18.18
C SER A 16 35.35 1.78 17.79
N THR A 17 35.51 0.62 18.43
CA THR A 17 34.74 -0.59 18.09
C THR A 17 33.27 -0.54 18.54
N LYS A 18 32.96 0.17 19.63
CA LYS A 18 31.58 0.37 20.11
C LYS A 18 30.75 1.21 19.14
N ASN A 19 31.35 2.24 18.52
CA ASN A 19 30.67 3.08 17.52
C ASN A 19 30.39 2.33 16.22
N ILE A 20 31.30 1.47 15.76
CA ILE A 20 31.11 0.68 14.54
C ILE A 20 29.92 -0.28 14.69
N ARG A 21 29.72 -0.90 15.86
CA ARG A 21 28.55 -1.78 16.12
C ARG A 21 27.24 -0.99 16.12
N ARG A 22 27.22 0.22 16.71
CA ARG A 22 26.03 1.09 16.67
C ARG A 22 25.67 1.49 15.24
N ILE A 23 26.65 1.90 14.43
CA ILE A 23 26.41 2.31 13.04
C ILE A 23 25.87 1.15 12.19
N ARG A 24 26.39 -0.08 12.37
CA ARG A 24 25.87 -1.27 11.67
C ARG A 24 24.47 -1.67 12.16
N GLY A 25 24.21 -1.59 13.47
CA GLY A 25 22.87 -1.83 14.04
C GLY A 25 21.83 -0.85 13.51
N TRP A 26 22.20 0.43 13.39
CA TRP A 26 21.33 1.48 12.84
C TRP A 26 21.03 1.31 11.34
N ARG A 27 21.96 0.74 10.55
CA ARG A 27 21.68 0.39 9.15
C ARG A 27 20.74 -0.81 9.03
N ARG A 28 20.87 -1.81 9.90
CA ARG A 28 20.03 -3.00 9.89
C ARG A 28 18.59 -2.70 10.36
N SER A 29 18.40 -1.83 11.36
CA SER A 29 17.07 -1.36 11.77
C SER A 29 16.38 -0.50 10.71
N ARG A 30 17.13 0.34 9.97
CA ARG A 30 16.55 1.20 8.92
C ARG A 30 16.02 0.43 7.70
N MET A 31 16.58 -0.73 7.35
CA MET A 31 15.99 -1.56 6.27
C MET A 31 14.79 -2.38 6.77
N SER A 32 14.76 -2.70 8.06
CA SER A 32 13.64 -3.44 8.65
C SER A 32 12.34 -2.62 8.65
N CYS A 33 12.38 -1.32 8.94
CA CYS A 33 11.16 -0.50 8.92
C CYS A 33 10.59 -0.30 7.52
N VAL A 34 11.43 -0.10 6.49
CA VAL A 34 10.98 0.17 5.11
C VAL A 34 10.20 -1.00 4.52
N LEU A 35 10.67 -2.24 4.71
CA LEU A 35 9.95 -3.43 4.22
C LEU A 35 8.62 -3.66 4.93
N ASN A 36 8.50 -3.27 6.21
CA ASN A 36 7.26 -3.42 6.96
C ASN A 36 6.24 -2.35 6.58
N ASP A 37 6.67 -1.14 6.24
CA ASP A 37 5.79 -0.07 5.75
C ASP A 37 5.07 -0.46 4.45
N ASP A 38 5.78 -1.06 3.49
CA ASP A 38 5.19 -1.47 2.21
C ASP A 38 4.10 -2.54 2.38
N LEU A 39 4.34 -3.52 3.26
CA LEU A 39 3.40 -4.59 3.57
C LEU A 39 2.15 -4.06 4.30
N GLN A 40 2.33 -3.13 5.24
CA GLN A 40 1.22 -2.45 5.90
C GLN A 40 0.38 -1.63 4.91
N GLN A 41 1.02 -0.90 3.99
CA GLN A 41 0.32 -0.15 2.95
C GLN A 41 -0.47 -1.07 2.00
N GLN A 42 0.08 -2.24 1.65
CA GLN A 42 -0.65 -3.22 0.84
C GLN A 42 -1.87 -3.77 1.58
N GLN A 43 -1.74 -4.07 2.87
CA GLN A 43 -2.86 -4.53 3.69
C GLN A 43 -3.96 -3.46 3.79
N ASP A 44 -3.60 -2.19 3.98
CA ASP A 44 -4.56 -1.08 4.03
C ASP A 44 -5.34 -0.93 2.70
N LYS A 45 -4.67 -1.11 1.57
CA LYS A 45 -5.31 -1.08 0.25
C LYS A 45 -6.29 -2.24 0.06
N VAL A 46 -5.93 -3.45 0.51
CA VAL A 46 -6.79 -4.63 0.47
C VAL A 46 -8.03 -4.44 1.37
N VAL A 47 -7.84 -3.94 2.59
CA VAL A 47 -8.94 -3.66 3.53
C VAL A 47 -9.88 -2.59 2.97
N LYS A 48 -9.34 -1.53 2.35
CA LYS A 48 -10.15 -0.53 1.66
C LYS A 48 -10.98 -1.15 0.54
N LEU A 49 -10.36 -1.98 -0.30
CA LEU A 49 -11.04 -2.64 -1.40
C LEU A 49 -12.17 -3.57 -0.89
N GLN A 50 -11.92 -4.36 0.15
CA GLN A 50 -12.93 -5.24 0.77
C GLN A 50 -14.15 -4.48 1.30
N ARG A 51 -14.00 -3.22 1.71
CA ARG A 51 -15.11 -2.37 2.18
C ARG A 51 -15.95 -1.80 1.05
N LEU A 52 -15.34 -1.56 -0.12
CA LEU A 52 -16.01 -1.00 -1.29
C LEU A 52 -16.85 -2.05 -2.04
N ILE A 53 -16.43 -3.31 -1.99
CA ILE A 53 -17.03 -4.36 -2.80
C ILE A 53 -18.10 -5.10 -2.00
N PRO A 54 -19.35 -5.17 -2.48
CA PRO A 54 -20.41 -5.89 -1.79
C PRO A 54 -20.06 -7.37 -1.65
N GLY A 55 -20.22 -7.90 -0.43
CA GLY A 55 -19.91 -9.30 -0.08
C GLY A 55 -18.42 -9.62 0.10
N ALA A 56 -17.50 -8.64 0.00
CA ALA A 56 -16.06 -8.92 -0.06
C ALA A 56 -15.29 -8.84 1.27
N ARG A 57 -15.96 -8.49 2.40
CA ARG A 57 -15.32 -8.22 3.70
C ARG A 57 -14.43 -9.35 4.25
N GLN A 58 -14.63 -10.59 3.80
CA GLN A 58 -13.90 -11.77 4.28
C GLN A 58 -13.17 -12.52 3.15
N LEU A 59 -13.13 -11.96 1.93
CA LEU A 59 -12.52 -12.62 0.79
C LEU A 59 -10.99 -12.50 0.82
N HIS A 60 -10.32 -13.61 0.50
CA HIS A 60 -8.88 -13.63 0.28
C HIS A 60 -8.52 -12.82 -0.98
N SER A 61 -7.28 -12.33 -1.07
CA SER A 61 -6.81 -11.44 -2.15
C SER A 61 -7.18 -11.90 -3.57
N HIS A 62 -7.00 -13.17 -3.91
CA HIS A 62 -7.34 -13.70 -5.23
C HIS A 62 -8.86 -13.62 -5.52
N GLN A 63 -9.68 -14.02 -4.56
CA GLN A 63 -11.14 -13.97 -4.68
C GLN A 63 -11.65 -12.53 -4.69
N LEU A 64 -11.02 -11.66 -3.90
CA LEU A 64 -11.32 -10.23 -3.86
C LEU A 64 -11.11 -9.59 -5.24
N LEU A 65 -10.01 -9.90 -5.93
CA LEU A 65 -9.74 -9.39 -7.28
C LEU A 65 -10.77 -9.89 -8.30
N LEU A 66 -11.13 -11.17 -8.25
CA LEU A 66 -12.16 -11.73 -9.14
C LEU A 66 -13.53 -11.06 -8.89
N GLN A 67 -13.91 -10.92 -7.62
CA GLN A 67 -15.15 -10.23 -7.23
C GLN A 67 -15.12 -8.75 -7.66
N THR A 68 -13.94 -8.12 -7.60
CA THR A 68 -13.73 -6.75 -8.08
C THR A 68 -13.99 -6.63 -9.57
N ALA A 69 -13.43 -7.52 -10.37
CA ALA A 69 -13.63 -7.52 -11.82
C ALA A 69 -15.12 -7.69 -12.17
N ASN A 70 -15.79 -8.64 -11.51
CA ASN A 70 -17.22 -8.87 -11.70
C ASN A 70 -18.06 -7.63 -11.33
N TYR A 71 -17.76 -7.00 -10.20
CA TYR A 71 -18.49 -5.81 -9.74
C TYR A 71 -18.28 -4.61 -10.67
N ILE A 72 -17.06 -4.39 -11.15
CA ILE A 72 -16.76 -3.35 -12.17
C ILE A 72 -17.57 -3.62 -13.45
N MET A 73 -17.61 -4.87 -13.91
CA MET A 73 -18.38 -5.23 -15.10
C MET A 73 -19.87 -4.95 -14.91
N GLN A 74 -20.44 -5.31 -13.76
CA GLN A 74 -21.84 -5.04 -13.42
C GLN A 74 -22.14 -3.54 -13.41
N LEU A 75 -21.30 -2.73 -12.78
CA LEU A 75 -21.47 -1.27 -12.75
C LEU A 75 -21.42 -0.66 -14.15
N LYS A 76 -20.48 -1.11 -14.99
CA LYS A 76 -20.41 -0.66 -16.39
C LYS A 76 -21.69 -0.98 -17.16
N LEU A 77 -22.21 -2.19 -17.00
CA LEU A 77 -23.45 -2.60 -17.65
C LEU A 77 -24.63 -1.74 -17.17
N GLN A 78 -24.75 -1.50 -15.86
CA GLN A 78 -25.79 -0.63 -15.30
C GLN A 78 -25.73 0.78 -15.87
N ILE A 79 -24.53 1.36 -15.96
CA ILE A 79 -24.33 2.69 -16.56
C ILE A 79 -24.75 2.68 -18.03
N HIS A 80 -24.33 1.68 -18.81
CA HIS A 80 -24.71 1.57 -20.22
C HIS A 80 -26.22 1.48 -20.40
N VAL A 81 -26.90 0.65 -19.62
CA VAL A 81 -28.37 0.53 -19.67
C VAL A 81 -29.03 1.88 -19.34
N LEU A 82 -28.61 2.53 -18.26
CA LEU A 82 -29.16 3.83 -17.88
C LEU A 82 -28.92 4.90 -18.95
N GLN A 83 -27.74 4.92 -19.56
CA GLN A 83 -27.43 5.81 -20.68
C GLN A 83 -28.30 5.52 -21.90
N SER A 84 -28.49 4.26 -22.28
CA SER A 84 -29.37 3.88 -23.39
C SER A 84 -30.83 4.29 -23.13
N LEU A 85 -31.31 4.15 -21.89
CA LEU A 85 -32.66 4.59 -21.50
C LEU A 85 -32.78 6.11 -21.53
N LEU A 86 -31.77 6.83 -21.05
CA LEU A 86 -31.74 8.30 -21.13
C LEU A 86 -31.77 8.76 -22.59
N VAL A 87 -30.92 8.18 -23.43
CA VAL A 87 -30.87 8.48 -24.88
C VAL A 87 -32.23 8.20 -25.52
N PHE A 88 -32.85 7.05 -25.22
CA PHE A 88 -34.18 6.71 -25.72
C PHE A 88 -35.25 7.71 -25.28
N SER A 89 -35.24 8.11 -24.00
CA SER A 89 -36.19 9.11 -23.46
C SER A 89 -35.94 10.54 -23.94
N SER A 90 -34.70 10.83 -24.38
CA SER A 90 -34.30 12.15 -24.89
C SER A 90 -34.47 12.30 -26.40
N SER A 91 -34.81 11.22 -27.12
CA SER A 91 -35.14 11.30 -28.54
C SER A 91 -36.46 12.06 -28.69
N PRO A 92 -36.47 13.29 -29.22
CA PRO A 92 -37.70 14.02 -29.42
C PRO A 92 -38.43 13.34 -30.58
N ASP A 93 -39.58 12.73 -30.26
CA ASP A 93 -40.54 12.34 -31.27
C ASP A 93 -40.72 13.53 -32.21
N HIS A 94 -40.37 13.33 -33.48
CA HIS A 94 -40.69 14.27 -34.56
C HIS A 94 -42.21 14.24 -34.80
N HIS A 95 -42.97 14.67 -33.80
CA HIS A 95 -44.34 15.09 -33.98
C HIS A 95 -44.29 16.57 -34.40
N HIS A 96 -44.18 16.79 -35.70
CA HIS A 96 -45.22 17.43 -36.50
C HIS A 96 -44.67 17.71 -37.91
N ALA A 97 -44.92 16.75 -38.80
CA ALA A 97 -45.16 17.08 -40.19
C ALA A 97 -46.49 17.85 -40.27
N CYS A 98 -46.44 19.11 -40.69
CA CYS A 98 -47.43 19.84 -41.48
C CYS A 98 -46.76 21.12 -41.99
#